data_AF-A0A935F5M5-F1
#
_entry.id   AF-A0A935F5M5-F1
#
_cell.length_a   1.000
_cell.length_b   1.000
_cell.length_c   1.000
_cell.angle_alpha   90.00
_cell.angle_beta   90.00
_cell.angle_gamma   90.00
#
_symmetry.space_group_name_H-M   'P 1'
#
loop_
_entity.id
_entity.type
_entity.pdbx_description
1 polymer ?
#
loop_
_entity_poly.entity_id
_entity_poly.type
_entity_poly.pdbx_seq_one_letter_code
_entity_poly.pdbx_strand_id
1 'polypeptide(L)'
;MFEPTANSSISADVYQIKREDEIGSFADQLLVDLSRNDQTIVVRDPVTGLIQSINQVPVQLNKTKMSGLDIEGRVRIPMEQRGRLELRGNLSYIHEYEFTTLGDDATQTTSSLNGTFSYPRVRGGWDIIWSYGAHETTLNGYYIHSYQQLSSSPSPSKVGAVGIWNLSGSGTPRRT
;
A
#
# COMPACT_ATOMS: atom_id res chain seq x y z
N MET A 1 10.09 -8.49 -30.74
CA MET A 1 11.32 -8.07 -30.06
C MET A 1 11.07 -6.68 -29.53
N PHE A 2 10.94 -6.51 -28.21
CA PHE A 2 10.83 -5.19 -27.57
C PHE A 2 12.23 -4.84 -27.07
N GLU A 3 12.84 -3.85 -27.69
CA GLU A 3 14.19 -3.42 -27.38
C GLU A 3 14.06 -2.01 -26.79
N PRO A 4 14.48 -1.79 -25.53
CA PRO A 4 14.50 -0.45 -24.95
C PRO A 4 15.30 0.48 -25.87
N THR A 5 14.64 1.53 -26.37
CA THR A 5 15.31 2.56 -27.16
C THR A 5 15.69 3.72 -26.24
N ALA A 6 16.50 4.68 -26.72
CA ALA A 6 16.72 5.93 -25.98
C ALA A 6 15.40 6.67 -25.62
N ASN A 7 14.31 6.32 -26.30
CA ASN A 7 12.99 6.93 -26.14
C ASN A 7 11.98 6.04 -25.38
N SER A 8 12.33 4.81 -25.01
CA SER A 8 11.43 3.89 -24.33
C SER A 8 12.12 3.10 -23.24
N SER A 9 11.47 3.01 -22.09
CA SER A 9 11.90 2.15 -20.98
C SER A 9 10.69 1.41 -20.42
N ILE A 10 10.88 0.13 -20.13
CA ILE A 10 9.93 -0.66 -19.36
C ILE A 10 10.72 -1.44 -18.31
N SER A 11 10.22 -1.47 -17.10
CA SER A 11 10.74 -2.29 -16.01
C SER A 11 9.59 -3.11 -15.42
N ALA A 12 9.94 -4.30 -14.94
CA ALA A 12 9.04 -5.20 -14.26
C ALA A 12 9.81 -5.88 -13.13
N ASP A 13 9.35 -5.70 -11.91
CA ASP A 13 9.98 -6.20 -10.69
C ASP A 13 9.02 -7.15 -9.99
N VAL A 14 9.37 -8.43 -9.97
CA VAL A 14 8.67 -9.44 -9.16
C VAL A 14 9.34 -9.50 -7.81
N TYR A 15 8.55 -9.39 -6.74
CA TYR A 15 9.07 -9.42 -5.38
C TYR A 15 8.39 -10.49 -4.53
N GLN A 16 9.19 -11.04 -3.61
CA GLN A 16 8.72 -11.86 -2.51
C GLN A 16 9.47 -11.44 -1.25
N ILE A 17 8.73 -10.91 -0.30
CA ILE A 17 9.25 -10.37 0.96
C ILE A 17 8.71 -11.24 2.09
N LYS A 18 9.61 -11.70 2.94
CA LYS A 18 9.31 -12.38 4.19
C LYS A 18 10.04 -11.65 5.30
N ARG A 19 9.29 -11.21 6.30
CA ARG A 19 9.79 -10.56 7.49
C ARG A 19 9.34 -11.41 8.67
N GLU A 20 10.31 -11.77 9.51
CA GLU A 20 10.10 -12.54 10.73
C GLU A 20 10.61 -11.72 11.91
N ASP A 21 10.21 -12.12 13.11
CA ASP A 21 10.62 -11.47 14.37
C ASP A 21 10.30 -9.96 14.37
N GLU A 22 9.19 -9.58 13.71
CA GLU A 22 8.74 -8.20 13.66
C GLU A 22 8.30 -7.76 15.05
N ILE A 23 8.81 -6.59 15.48
CA ILE A 23 8.42 -5.99 16.75
C ILE A 23 6.95 -5.57 16.67
N GLY A 24 6.14 -6.17 17.53
CA GLY A 24 4.72 -5.88 17.68
C GLY A 24 4.35 -5.59 19.13
N SER A 25 3.06 -5.32 19.31
CA SER A 25 2.38 -5.29 20.61
C SER A 25 1.38 -6.44 20.65
N PHE A 26 1.04 -6.87 21.86
CA PHE A 26 0.02 -7.88 22.08
C PHE A 26 -1.35 -7.23 22.27
N ALA A 27 -2.42 -7.99 22.03
CA ALA A 27 -3.73 -7.57 22.52
C ALA A 27 -3.70 -7.42 24.04
N ASP A 28 -4.36 -6.39 24.56
CA ASP A 28 -4.44 -6.13 26.00
C ASP A 28 -5.00 -7.33 26.77
N GLN A 29 -6.01 -8.00 26.21
CA GLN A 29 -6.61 -9.19 26.80
C GLN A 29 -5.59 -10.33 26.95
N LEU A 30 -4.78 -10.58 25.92
CA LEU A 30 -3.72 -11.58 25.96
C LEU A 30 -2.69 -11.27 27.05
N LEU A 31 -2.31 -10.00 27.23
CA LEU A 31 -1.41 -9.60 28.31
C LEU A 31 -2.01 -9.83 29.69
N VAL A 32 -3.30 -9.54 29.86
CA VAL A 32 -4.02 -9.81 31.12
C VAL A 32 -4.07 -11.30 31.44
N ASP A 33 -4.23 -12.15 30.43
CA ASP A 33 -4.33 -13.59 30.62
C ASP A 33 -2.97 -14.26 30.85
N LEU A 34 -1.93 -13.86 30.10
CA LEU A 34 -0.58 -14.40 30.24
C LEU A 34 0.17 -13.83 31.46
N SER A 35 -0.04 -12.55 31.78
CA SER A 35 0.75 -11.81 32.77
C SER A 35 -0.09 -11.35 33.95
N ARG A 36 -1.16 -12.07 34.29
CA ARG A 36 -2.15 -11.72 35.32
C ARG A 36 -1.54 -11.26 36.65
N ASN A 37 -0.44 -11.89 37.05
CA ASN A 37 0.23 -11.67 38.34
C ASN A 37 1.48 -10.78 38.24
N ASP A 38 1.88 -10.38 37.03
CA ASP A 38 3.05 -9.52 36.82
C ASP A 38 2.62 -8.06 36.93
N GLN A 39 2.94 -7.43 38.07
CA GLN A 39 2.61 -6.03 38.36
C GLN A 39 3.37 -5.02 37.48
N THR A 40 4.39 -5.46 36.73
CA THR A 40 5.09 -4.61 35.75
C THR A 40 4.34 -4.52 34.42
N ILE A 41 3.48 -5.50 34.12
CA ILE A 41 2.68 -5.59 32.89
C ILE A 41 1.21 -5.28 33.17
N VAL A 42 0.61 -5.85 34.21
CA VAL A 42 -0.80 -5.64 34.59
C VAL A 42 -0.84 -4.90 35.92
N VAL A 43 -0.99 -3.58 35.87
CA VAL A 43 -1.05 -2.72 37.06
C VAL A 43 -2.49 -2.70 37.58
N ARG A 44 -2.66 -3.13 38.82
CA ARG A 44 -3.97 -3.17 39.50
C ARG A 44 -3.98 -2.28 40.72
N ASP A 45 -5.15 -1.72 40.99
CA ASP A 45 -5.40 -1.03 42.25
C ASP A 45 -5.26 -2.02 43.43
N PRO A 46 -4.43 -1.73 44.44
CA PRO A 46 -4.17 -2.66 45.53
C PRO A 46 -5.36 -2.85 46.48
N VAL A 47 -6.35 -1.94 46.46
CA VAL A 47 -7.53 -1.96 47.34
C VAL A 47 -8.72 -2.61 46.63
N THR A 48 -8.95 -2.26 45.36
CA THR A 48 -10.13 -2.74 44.61
C THR A 48 -9.84 -3.93 43.68
N GLY A 49 -8.57 -4.19 43.35
CA GLY A 49 -8.16 -5.26 42.42
C GLY A 49 -8.45 -4.98 40.94
N LEU A 50 -9.07 -3.82 40.63
CA LEU A 50 -9.37 -3.39 39.27
C LEU A 50 -8.08 -3.06 38.51
N ILE A 51 -8.07 -3.36 37.20
CA ILE A 51 -6.97 -2.99 36.31
C ILE A 51 -6.96 -1.47 36.17
N GLN A 52 -5.84 -0.83 36.52
CA GLN A 52 -5.61 0.59 36.30
C GLN A 52 -4.89 0.84 34.97
N SER A 53 -3.91 0.00 34.63
CA SER A 53 -3.20 0.07 33.35
C SER A 53 -2.64 -1.28 32.91
N ILE A 54 -2.39 -1.40 31.62
CA ILE A 54 -1.65 -2.51 31.00
C ILE A 54 -0.45 -1.90 30.29
N ASN A 55 0.75 -2.30 30.70
CA ASN A 55 1.99 -1.83 30.10
C ASN A 55 2.34 -2.75 28.93
N GLN A 56 2.28 -2.21 27.72
CA GLN A 56 2.64 -2.92 26.50
C GLN A 56 4.15 -3.12 26.41
N VAL A 57 4.58 -4.37 26.26
CA VAL A 57 5.99 -4.73 26.08
C VAL A 57 6.22 -5.10 24.61
N PRO A 58 7.16 -4.45 23.90
CA PRO A 58 7.46 -4.78 22.52
C PRO A 58 8.06 -6.20 22.44
N VAL A 59 7.54 -7.00 21.51
CA VAL A 59 7.96 -8.39 21.31
C VAL A 59 8.19 -8.71 19.84
N GLN A 60 9.19 -9.54 19.57
CA GLN A 60 9.57 -9.97 18.23
C GLN A 60 8.86 -11.29 17.89
N LEU A 61 7.59 -11.20 17.48
CA LEU A 61 6.74 -12.39 17.26
C LEU A 61 5.93 -12.33 15.97
N ASN A 62 5.80 -11.14 15.38
CA ASN A 62 4.97 -10.96 14.21
C ASN A 62 5.72 -11.37 12.95
N LYS A 63 4.96 -11.82 11.95
CA LYS A 63 5.51 -12.18 10.64
C LYS A 63 4.67 -11.54 9.55
N THR A 64 5.33 -10.98 8.54
CA THR A 64 4.68 -10.52 7.32
C THR A 64 5.24 -11.27 6.13
N LYS A 65 4.34 -11.78 5.28
CA LYS A 65 4.69 -12.34 3.98
C LYS A 65 3.93 -11.58 2.90
N MET A 66 4.66 -11.10 1.91
CA MET A 66 4.08 -10.31 0.83
C MET A 66 4.76 -10.67 -0.49
N SER A 67 3.98 -10.77 -1.56
CA SER A 67 4.50 -10.95 -2.91
C SER A 67 3.67 -10.22 -3.94
N GLY A 68 4.30 -9.88 -5.05
CA GLY A 68 3.66 -9.11 -6.09
C GLY A 68 4.57 -8.78 -7.26
N LEU A 69 4.08 -7.87 -8.08
CA LEU A 69 4.70 -7.39 -9.30
C LEU A 69 4.50 -5.88 -9.37
N ASP A 70 5.58 -5.15 -9.60
CA ASP A 70 5.53 -3.74 -9.98
C ASP A 70 5.99 -3.60 -11.43
N ILE A 71 5.26 -2.82 -12.23
CA ILE A 71 5.58 -2.51 -13.61
C ILE A 71 5.67 -1.00 -13.72
N GLU A 72 6.72 -0.50 -14.37
CA GLU A 72 6.84 0.90 -14.76
C GLU A 72 7.17 0.99 -16.24
N GLY A 73 6.57 1.97 -16.91
CA GLY A 73 6.74 2.17 -18.34
C GLY A 73 6.81 3.64 -18.69
N ARG A 74 7.65 3.94 -19.66
CA ARG A 74 7.75 5.26 -20.26
C ARG A 74 8.08 5.18 -21.73
N VAL A 75 7.39 6.00 -22.51
CA VAL A 75 7.64 6.16 -23.95
C VAL A 75 7.61 7.64 -24.31
N ARG A 76 8.62 8.10 -25.04
CA ARG A 76 8.66 9.42 -25.69
C ARG A 76 8.50 9.26 -27.19
N ILE A 77 7.59 10.02 -27.76
CA ILE A 77 7.26 10.00 -29.18
C ILE A 77 7.52 11.41 -29.73
N PRO A 78 8.64 11.63 -30.44
CA PRO A 78 8.83 12.84 -31.23
C PRO A 78 7.74 12.92 -32.30
N MET A 79 7.02 14.04 -32.37
CA MET A 79 5.94 14.27 -33.33
C MET A 79 6.32 15.34 -34.36
N GLU A 80 7.62 15.42 -34.69
CA GLU A 80 8.18 16.41 -35.62
C GLU A 80 7.72 17.84 -35.29
N GLN A 81 7.02 18.49 -36.21
CA GLN A 81 6.51 19.86 -36.07
C GLN A 81 5.37 19.99 -35.05
N ARG A 82 4.83 18.88 -34.51
CA ARG A 82 3.75 18.88 -33.50
C ARG A 82 4.26 18.71 -32.07
N GLY A 83 5.57 18.78 -31.87
CA GLY A 83 6.19 18.71 -30.55
C GLY A 83 6.52 17.27 -30.13
N ARG A 84 6.28 16.94 -28.85
CA ARG A 84 6.59 15.63 -28.28
C ARG A 84 5.43 15.13 -27.42
N LEU A 85 5.07 13.88 -27.61
CA LEU A 85 4.17 13.15 -26.71
C LEU A 85 5.01 12.27 -25.79
N GLU A 86 4.70 12.27 -24.51
CA GLU A 86 5.31 11.40 -23.51
C GLU A 86 4.21 10.66 -22.75
N LEU A 87 4.34 9.35 -22.70
CA LEU A 87 3.47 8.45 -21.95
C LEU A 87 4.28 7.88 -20.79
N ARG A 88 3.72 7.92 -19.59
CA ARG A 88 4.28 7.30 -18.38
C ARG A 88 3.20 6.50 -17.69
N GLY A 89 3.59 5.42 -17.04
CA GLY A 89 2.67 4.63 -16.24
C GLY A 89 3.39 3.73 -15.25
N ASN A 90 2.71 3.47 -14.14
CA ASN A 90 3.09 2.45 -13.19
C ASN A 90 1.87 1.60 -12.81
N LEU A 91 2.12 0.34 -12.48
CA LEU A 91 1.12 -0.62 -12.06
C LEU A 91 1.71 -1.52 -10.99
N SER A 92 1.10 -1.53 -9.81
CA SER A 92 1.40 -2.48 -8.75
C SER A 92 0.30 -3.55 -8.67
N TYR A 93 0.72 -4.80 -8.64
CA TYR A 93 -0.12 -5.96 -8.37
C TYR A 93 0.36 -6.70 -7.12
N ILE A 94 -0.51 -6.80 -6.11
CA ILE A 94 -0.25 -7.60 -4.91
C ILE A 94 -0.85 -8.99 -5.12
N HIS A 95 0.02 -10.00 -5.18
CA HIS A 95 -0.38 -11.39 -5.28
C HIS A 95 -0.76 -11.97 -3.92
N GLU A 96 -0.01 -11.63 -2.88
CA GLU A 96 -0.17 -12.13 -1.51
C GLU A 96 0.20 -11.05 -0.51
N TYR A 97 -0.57 -10.96 0.58
CA TYR A 97 -0.24 -10.20 1.78
C TYR A 97 -0.83 -10.94 2.98
N GLU A 98 0.03 -11.52 3.79
CA GLU A 98 -0.31 -12.24 5.01
C GLU A 98 0.40 -11.58 6.18
N PHE A 99 -0.34 -11.44 7.28
CA PHE A 99 0.17 -10.95 8.54
C PHE A 99 -0.16 -11.96 9.63
N THR A 100 0.87 -12.37 10.37
CA THR A 100 0.75 -13.36 11.43
C THR A 100 1.12 -12.72 12.77
N THR A 101 0.27 -12.90 13.76
CA THR A 101 0.41 -12.39 15.13
C THR A 101 -0.13 -13.43 16.13
N LEU A 102 -0.01 -13.19 17.44
CA LEU A 102 -0.78 -13.93 18.43
C LEU A 102 -2.20 -13.37 18.56
N GLY A 103 -3.18 -14.26 18.63
CA GLY A 103 -4.56 -13.95 19.03
C GLY A 103 -4.71 -13.90 20.56
N ASP A 104 -5.92 -13.57 21.02
CA ASP A 104 -6.22 -13.44 22.46
C ASP A 104 -6.02 -14.73 23.26
N ASP A 105 -6.08 -15.88 22.61
CA ASP A 105 -5.87 -17.21 23.19
C ASP A 105 -4.39 -17.66 23.18
N ALA A 106 -3.47 -16.72 22.90
CA ALA A 106 -2.04 -16.95 22.74
C ALA A 106 -1.68 -17.86 21.55
N THR A 107 -2.62 -18.17 20.66
CA THR A 107 -2.34 -18.96 19.46
C THR A 107 -1.93 -18.08 18.29
N GLN A 108 -1.08 -18.62 17.43
CA GLN A 108 -0.63 -17.92 16.23
C GLN A 108 -1.79 -17.84 15.22
N THR A 109 -2.18 -16.62 14.86
CA THR A 109 -3.23 -16.33 13.89
C THR A 109 -2.66 -15.62 12.68
N THR A 110 -2.92 -16.17 11.49
CA THR A 110 -2.55 -15.57 10.20
C THR A 110 -3.77 -14.98 9.53
N SER A 111 -3.71 -13.68 9.22
CA SER A 111 -4.73 -12.95 8.48
C SER A 111 -4.23 -12.64 7.07
N SER A 112 -5.05 -12.95 6.06
CA SER A 112 -4.80 -12.46 4.70
C SER A 112 -5.41 -11.06 4.57
N LEU A 113 -4.57 -10.06 4.30
CA LEU A 113 -5.02 -8.68 4.07
C LEU A 113 -5.05 -8.33 2.58
N ASN A 114 -4.77 -9.30 1.73
CA ASN A 114 -4.66 -9.13 0.30
C ASN A 114 -6.00 -8.76 -0.35
N GLY A 115 -6.03 -7.63 -1.05
CA GLY A 115 -7.26 -7.11 -1.67
C GLY A 115 -8.18 -6.38 -0.69
N THR A 116 -7.68 -5.97 0.48
CA THR A 116 -8.39 -5.11 1.42
C THR A 116 -8.15 -3.63 1.13
N PHE A 117 -8.85 -2.73 1.82
CA PHE A 117 -8.66 -1.29 1.72
C PHE A 117 -7.19 -0.85 1.87
N SER A 118 -6.47 -1.42 2.84
CA SER A 118 -5.07 -1.05 3.10
C SER A 118 -4.10 -1.66 2.07
N TYR A 119 -4.48 -2.78 1.44
CA TYR A 119 -3.64 -3.51 0.50
C TYR A 119 -4.46 -3.93 -0.74
N PRO A 120 -4.92 -2.97 -1.55
CA PRO A 120 -5.68 -3.27 -2.75
C PRO A 120 -4.80 -4.06 -3.72
N ARG A 121 -5.39 -5.05 -4.40
CA ARG A 121 -4.63 -5.94 -5.30
C ARG A 121 -4.03 -5.22 -6.48
N VAL A 122 -4.69 -4.19 -7.00
CA VAL A 122 -4.27 -3.48 -8.20
C VAL A 122 -4.40 -1.99 -7.95
N ARG A 123 -3.29 -1.28 -8.16
CA ARG A 123 -3.25 0.17 -8.19
C ARG A 123 -2.24 0.65 -9.21
N GLY A 124 -2.43 1.83 -9.77
CA GLY A 124 -1.48 2.37 -10.73
C GLY A 124 -1.78 3.81 -11.11
N GLY A 125 -0.75 4.51 -11.55
CA GLY A 125 -0.83 5.87 -12.06
C GLY A 125 -0.33 5.97 -13.49
N TRP A 126 -0.71 7.04 -14.18
CA TRP A 126 -0.21 7.31 -15.52
C TRP A 126 -0.22 8.80 -15.85
N ASP A 127 0.60 9.17 -16.82
CA ASP A 127 0.66 10.51 -17.39
C ASP A 127 0.69 10.45 -18.92
N ILE A 128 -0.05 11.37 -19.54
CA ILE A 128 0.03 11.71 -20.95
C ILE A 128 0.43 13.18 -21.01
N ILE A 129 1.64 13.45 -21.47
CA ILE A 129 2.24 14.78 -21.52
C ILE A 129 2.47 15.12 -22.99
N TRP A 130 1.89 16.23 -23.44
CA TRP A 130 2.15 16.78 -24.76
C TRP A 130 2.83 18.13 -24.63
N SER A 131 4.05 18.24 -25.14
CA SER A 131 4.82 19.49 -25.14
C SER A 131 4.93 20.02 -26.57
N TYR A 132 4.55 21.27 -26.79
CA TYR A 132 4.66 21.97 -28.07
C TYR A 132 5.23 23.39 -27.89
N GLY A 133 6.46 23.61 -28.35
CA GLY A 133 7.14 24.89 -28.19
C GLY A 133 7.30 25.27 -26.72
N ALA A 134 6.71 26.40 -26.33
CA ALA A 134 6.70 26.88 -24.95
C ALA A 134 5.49 26.40 -24.13
N HIS A 135 4.65 25.52 -24.68
CA HIS A 135 3.43 25.03 -24.05
C HIS A 135 3.56 23.55 -23.68
N GLU A 136 2.94 23.16 -22.57
CA GLU A 136 2.80 21.78 -22.15
C GLU A 136 1.38 21.54 -21.63
N THR A 137 0.80 20.41 -22.04
CA THR A 137 -0.49 19.91 -21.55
C THR A 137 -0.28 18.53 -20.95
N THR A 138 -0.74 18.34 -19.72
CA THR A 138 -0.60 17.08 -19.00
C THR A 138 -1.97 16.59 -18.57
N LEU A 139 -2.32 15.38 -19.01
CA LEU A 139 -3.42 14.60 -18.48
C LEU A 139 -2.80 13.48 -17.63
N ASN A 140 -3.15 13.41 -16.35
CA ASN A 140 -2.69 12.35 -15.46
C ASN A 140 -3.85 11.69 -14.77
N GLY A 141 -3.63 10.48 -14.26
CA GLY A 141 -4.62 9.80 -13.46
C GLY A 141 -4.05 8.73 -12.56
N TYR A 142 -4.88 8.30 -11.63
CA TYR A 142 -4.61 7.19 -10.73
C TYR A 142 -5.84 6.30 -10.62
N TYR A 143 -5.60 5.01 -10.46
CA TYR A 143 -6.60 3.96 -10.43
C TYR A 143 -6.36 3.01 -9.25
N ILE A 144 -7.43 2.66 -8.54
CA ILE A 144 -7.46 1.52 -7.61
C ILE A 144 -8.58 0.60 -8.05
N HIS A 145 -8.29 -0.68 -8.19
CA HIS A 145 -9.33 -1.68 -8.46
C HIS A 145 -10.20 -1.93 -7.22
N SER A 146 -11.34 -2.61 -7.41
CA SER A 146 -12.22 -2.95 -6.29
C SER A 146 -11.49 -3.74 -5.20
N TYR A 147 -11.85 -3.48 -3.95
CA TYR A 147 -11.25 -4.09 -2.76
C TYR A 147 -12.32 -4.40 -1.71
N GLN A 148 -11.97 -5.22 -0.72
CA GLN A 148 -12.81 -5.52 0.43
C GLN A 148 -12.57 -4.49 1.53
N GLN A 149 -13.64 -3.95 2.09
CA GLN A 149 -13.54 -3.15 3.30
C GLN A 149 -13.19 -4.08 4.48
N LEU A 150 -12.26 -3.63 5.34
CA LEU A 150 -12.08 -4.25 6.64
C LEU A 150 -13.30 -3.87 7.49
N SER A 151 -14.26 -4.78 7.62
CA SER A 151 -15.39 -4.61 8.53
C SER A 151 -15.31 -5.67 9.63
N SER A 152 -15.70 -5.27 10.84
CA SER A 152 -15.97 -6.18 11.96
C SER A 152 -17.30 -6.94 11.79
N SER A 153 -17.96 -6.79 10.64
CA SER A 153 -19.25 -7.39 10.32
C SER A 153 -19.03 -8.67 9.49
N PRO A 154 -19.80 -9.75 9.69
CA PRO A 154 -19.59 -11.05 9.05
C PRO A 154 -19.67 -11.06 7.50
N SER A 155 -20.05 -9.93 6.89
CA SER A 155 -20.04 -9.73 5.44
C SER A 155 -19.18 -8.52 5.08
N PRO A 156 -17.90 -8.71 4.70
CA PRO A 156 -17.06 -7.64 4.19
C PRO A 156 -17.72 -6.97 2.98
N SER A 157 -17.98 -5.66 3.06
CA SER A 157 -18.52 -4.90 1.92
C SER A 157 -17.45 -4.75 0.85
N LYS A 158 -17.80 -5.05 -0.40
CA LYS A 158 -16.94 -4.77 -1.56
C LYS A 158 -17.05 -3.29 -1.91
N VAL A 159 -15.93 -2.58 -1.95
CA VAL A 159 -15.84 -1.23 -2.50
C VAL A 159 -15.52 -1.32 -3.99
N GLY A 160 -16.24 -0.53 -4.80
CA GLY A 160 -16.02 -0.47 -6.25
C GLY A 160 -14.63 0.08 -6.62
N ALA A 161 -14.23 -0.13 -7.87
CA ALA A 161 -13.01 0.48 -8.39
C ALA A 161 -13.18 2.01 -8.51
N VAL A 162 -12.08 2.75 -8.37
CA VAL A 162 -12.04 4.21 -8.50
C VAL A 162 -10.93 4.64 -9.44
N GLY A 163 -11.21 5.62 -10.29
CA GLY A 163 -10.24 6.30 -11.14
C GLY A 163 -10.43 7.81 -11.04
N ILE A 164 -9.33 8.54 -10.86
CA ILE A 164 -9.31 10.00 -10.79
C ILE A 164 -8.36 10.51 -11.87
N TRP A 165 -8.74 11.59 -12.55
CA TRP A 165 -7.98 12.15 -13.66
C TRP A 165 -7.94 13.67 -13.58
N ASN A 166 -6.80 14.27 -13.88
CA ASN A 166 -6.59 15.71 -13.85
C ASN A 166 -5.97 16.19 -15.16
N LEU A 167 -6.52 17.27 -15.71
CA LEU A 167 -5.96 17.97 -16.87
C LEU A 167 -5.35 19.29 -16.42
N SER A 168 -4.12 19.55 -16.87
CA SER A 168 -3.40 20.79 -16.60
C SER A 168 -2.66 21.27 -17.84
N GLY A 169 -2.40 22.58 -17.91
CA GLY A 169 -1.65 23.19 -19.00
C GLY A 169 -0.77 24.31 -18.47
N SER A 170 0.40 24.47 -19.09
CA SER A 170 1.32 25.56 -18.79
C SER A 170 1.89 26.15 -20.08
N GLY A 171 2.34 27.39 -20.01
CA GLY A 171 3.15 27.96 -21.07
C GLY A 171 3.68 29.34 -20.77
N THR A 172 4.76 29.71 -21.46
CA THR A 172 5.35 31.05 -21.31
C THR A 172 4.74 31.99 -22.35
N PRO A 173 4.10 33.10 -21.96
CA PRO A 173 3.64 34.10 -22.91
C PRO A 173 4.84 34.76 -23.59
N ARG A 174 4.80 34.92 -24.92
CA ARG A 174 5.80 35.73 -25.64
C ARG A 174 5.66 37.19 -25.22
N ARG A 175 6.73 37.80 -24.70
CA ARG A 175 6.84 39.27 -24.63
C ARG A 175 6.96 39.79 -26.06
N THR A 176 5.96 40.55 -26.51
CA THR A 176 6.02 41.41 -27.70
C THR A 176 6.62 42.75 -27.33
#